data_AF-A0A1H1LMM1-F1
#
_entry.id   AF-A0A1H1LMM1-F1
#
_cell.length_a   1.000
_cell.length_b   1.000
_cell.length_c   1.000
_cell.angle_alpha   90.00
_cell.angle_beta   90.00
_cell.angle_gamma   90.00
#
_symmetry.space_group_name_H-M   'P 1'
#
loop_
_entity.id
_entity.type
_entity.pdbx_description
1 polymer ?
#
loop_
_entity_poly.entity_id
_entity_poly.type
_entity_poly.pdbx_seq_one_letter_code
_entity_poly.pdbx_strand_id
1 'polypeptide(L)' 'MASPAKKSFSVVTLIIDLALTAVAFAIFYWLVNSHVPSNDPKMIMFFGASGAACMSGVFWLAWQMLKVVFAFQRDSRK' A
#
# COMPACT_ATOMS: atom_id res chain seq x y z
N MET A 1 -7.30 22.14 -17.90
CA MET A 1 -6.22 21.24 -17.45
C MET A 1 -5.83 21.65 -16.04
N ALA A 2 -5.80 20.73 -15.08
CA ALA A 2 -5.44 21.08 -13.70
C ALA A 2 -3.99 21.59 -13.67
N SER A 3 -3.80 22.83 -13.20
CA SER A 3 -2.48 23.41 -12.95
C SER A 3 -1.69 22.50 -12.00
N PRO A 4 -0.37 22.30 -12.18
CA PRO A 4 0.41 21.42 -11.31
C PRO A 4 0.49 22.05 -9.91
N ALA A 5 -0.45 21.68 -9.04
CA ALA A 5 -0.41 22.04 -7.63
C ALA A 5 0.92 21.53 -7.06
N LYS A 6 1.69 22.44 -6.47
CA LYS A 6 3.02 22.18 -5.89
C LYS A 6 2.90 21.00 -4.92
N LYS A 7 3.41 19.83 -5.29
CA LYS A 7 3.39 18.63 -4.45
C LYS A 7 4.29 18.87 -3.25
N SER A 8 3.71 19.32 -2.15
CA SER A 8 4.42 19.46 -0.88
C SER A 8 4.80 18.07 -0.40
N PHE A 9 6.09 17.74 -0.52
CA PHE A 9 6.61 16.48 -0.04
C PHE A 9 6.74 16.56 1.48
N SER A 10 5.75 16.03 2.20
CA SER A 10 5.78 15.98 3.66
C SER A 10 6.31 14.63 4.12
N VAL A 11 7.46 14.65 4.80
CA VAL A 11 8.09 13.45 5.39
C VAL A 11 7.14 12.74 6.35
N VAL A 12 6.30 13.50 7.07
CA VAL A 12 5.28 12.95 7.97
C VAL A 12 4.26 12.12 7.20
N THR A 13 3.77 12.61 6.06
CA THR A 13 2.81 11.86 5.24
C THR A 13 3.42 10.61 4.64
N LEU A 14 4.73 10.62 4.34
CA LEU A 14 5.44 9.46 3.82
C LEU A 14 5.59 8.36 4.89
N ILE A 15 5.87 8.74 6.14
CA ILE A 15 5.93 7.78 7.27
C ILE A 15 4.55 7.15 7.50
N ILE A 16 3.47 7.95 7.46
CA ILE A 16 2.11 7.43 7.59
C ILE A 16 1.78 6.45 6.47
N ASP A 17 2.10 6.81 5.22
CA ASP A 17 1.88 5.94 4.07
C ASP A 17 2.67 4.62 4.23
N LEU A 18 3.94 4.68 4.63
CA LEU A 18 4.78 3.50 4.88
C LEU A 18 4.22 2.61 6.00
N ALA A 19 3.78 3.20 7.10
CA ALA A 19 3.18 2.47 8.21
C ALA A 19 1.90 1.74 7.76
N LEU A 20 1.01 2.44 7.05
CA LEU A 20 -0.24 1.86 6.53
C LEU A 20 0.03 0.67 5.60
N THR A 21 1.06 0.80 4.77
CA THR A 21 1.43 -0.21 3.77
C THR A 21 2.12 -1.40 4.40
N ALA A 22 2.92 -1.19 5.46
CA ALA A 22 3.48 -2.27 6.27
C ALA A 22 2.39 -3.07 6.99
N VAL A 23 1.35 -2.40 7.51
CA VAL A 23 0.18 -3.07 8.09
C VAL A 23 -0.57 -3.88 7.03
N ALA A 24 -0.81 -3.30 5.85
CA ALA A 24 -1.43 -4.01 4.73
C ALA A 24 -0.61 -5.24 4.30
N PHE A 25 0.72 -5.12 4.23
CA PHE A 25 1.62 -6.23 3.94
C PHE A 25 1.48 -7.37 4.96
N ALA A 26 1.43 -7.07 6.25
CA ALA A 26 1.25 -8.07 7.29
C ALA A 26 -0.08 -8.84 7.13
N ILE A 27 -1.17 -8.13 6.80
CA ILE A 27 -2.49 -8.73 6.54
C ILE A 27 -2.44 -9.63 5.30
N PHE A 28 -1.86 -9.15 4.20
CA PHE A 28 -1.73 -9.95 2.97
C PHE A 28 -0.83 -11.16 3.17
N TYR A 29 0.28 -11.02 3.89
CA TYR A 29 1.17 -12.13 4.19
C TYR A 29 0.46 -13.20 5.03
N TRP A 30 -0.28 -12.80 6.07
CA TRP A 30 -1.07 -13.73 6.87
C TRP A 30 -2.10 -14.50 6.02
N LEU A 31 -2.76 -13.80 5.09
CA LEU A 31 -3.74 -14.42 4.19
C LEU A 31 -3.10 -15.39 3.19
N VAL A 32 -2.07 -14.94 2.47
CA VAL A 32 -1.44 -15.71 1.39
C VAL A 32 -0.64 -16.90 1.91
N ASN A 33 -0.04 -16.79 3.09
CA ASN A 33 0.75 -17.85 3.71
C ASN A 33 -0.06 -19.16 3.87
N SER A 34 -1.33 -19.05 4.24
CA SER A 34 -2.24 -20.21 4.39
C SER A 34 -2.56 -20.91 3.06
N HIS A 35 -2.31 -20.27 1.92
CA HIS A 35 -2.60 -20.80 0.59
C HIS A 35 -1.37 -21.36 -0.14
N VAL A 36 -0.18 -21.32 0.47
CA VAL A 36 1.02 -21.89 -0.16
C VAL A 36 1.03 -23.41 0.02
N PRO A 37 0.94 -24.22 -1.06
CA PRO A 37 0.92 -25.68 -0.97
C PRO A 37 2.35 -26.24 -0.79
N SER A 38 2.98 -25.95 0.34
CA SER A 38 4.31 -26.44 0.69
C SER A 38 4.38 -26.75 2.18
N ASN A 39 5.16 -27.77 2.55
CA ASN A 39 5.44 -28.10 3.96
C ASN A 39 6.76 -27.50 4.45
N ASP A 40 7.57 -26.93 3.55
CA ASP A 40 8.86 -26.36 3.88
C ASP A 40 8.71 -24.89 4.32
N PRO A 41 9.03 -24.54 5.57
CA PRO A 41 8.80 -23.19 6.09
C PRO A 41 9.55 -22.10 5.31
N LYS A 42 10.72 -22.42 4.74
CA LYS A 42 11.49 -21.49 3.91
C LYS A 42 10.79 -21.15 2.58
N MET A 43 10.14 -22.14 1.97
CA MET A 43 9.41 -21.96 0.71
C MET A 43 8.13 -21.16 0.94
N ILE A 44 7.42 -21.48 2.02
CA ILE A 44 6.22 -20.74 2.44
C ILE A 44 6.54 -19.26 2.68
N MET A 45 7.64 -18.97 3.40
CA MET A 45 8.06 -17.58 3.61
C MET A 45 8.40 -16.86 2.30
N PHE A 46 9.13 -17.49 1.39
CA PHE A 46 9.54 -16.86 0.13
C PHE A 46 8.35 -16.58 -0.81
N PHE A 47 7.49 -17.57 -1.03
CA PHE A 47 6.31 -17.42 -1.90
C PHE A 47 5.22 -16.57 -1.25
N GLY A 48 5.01 -16.72 0.06
CA GLY A 48 4.09 -15.87 0.82
C GLY A 48 4.53 -14.40 0.84
N ALA A 49 5.82 -14.13 1.05
CA ALA A 49 6.34 -12.76 1.07
C ALA A 49 6.32 -12.11 -0.31
N SER A 50 6.68 -12.84 -1.37
CA SER A 50 6.62 -12.32 -2.74
C SER A 50 5.18 -12.02 -3.19
N GLY A 51 4.22 -12.88 -2.85
CA GLY A 51 2.79 -12.63 -3.09
C GLY A 51 2.23 -11.46 -2.28
N ALA A 52 2.60 -11.35 -1.00
CA ALA A 52 2.20 -10.21 -0.17
C ALA A 52 2.85 -8.90 -0.65
N ALA A 53 4.08 -8.95 -1.15
CA ALA A 53 4.80 -7.79 -1.65
C ALA A 53 4.09 -7.18 -2.86
N CYS A 54 3.67 -7.98 -3.84
CA CYS A 54 2.98 -7.46 -5.01
C CYS A 54 1.61 -6.85 -4.66
N MET A 55 0.84 -7.50 -3.76
CA MET A 55 -0.43 -6.96 -3.26
C MET A 55 -0.24 -5.64 -2.50
N SER A 56 0.77 -5.56 -1.64
CA SER A 56 1.10 -4.33 -0.91
C SER A 56 1.52 -3.18 -1.84
N GLY A 57 2.19 -3.48 -2.96
CA GLY A 57 2.54 -2.49 -3.98
C GLY A 57 1.32 -1.91 -4.68
N VAL A 58 0.34 -2.75 -5.01
CA VAL A 58 -0.95 -2.27 -5.58
C VAL A 58 -1.71 -1.44 -4.56
N PHE A 59 -1.74 -1.86 -3.29
CA PHE A 59 -2.33 -1.08 -2.20
C PHE A 59 -1.69 0.30 -2.07
N TRP A 60 -0.36 0.40 -2.13
CA TRP A 60 0.35 1.69 -2.11
C TRP A 60 -0.12 2.63 -3.23
N LEU A 61 -0.22 2.12 -4.46
CA LEU A 61 -0.67 2.92 -5.60
C LEU A 61 -2.11 3.40 -5.41
N ALA A 62 -3.01 2.51 -5.00
CA ALA A 62 -4.40 2.84 -4.73
C ALA A 62 -4.54 3.89 -3.61
N TRP A 63 -3.74 3.76 -2.55
CA TRP A 63 -3.69 4.72 -1.45
C TRP A 63 -3.26 6.12 -1.91
N GLN A 64 -2.23 6.21 -2.77
CA GLN A 64 -1.81 7.49 -3.33
C GLN A 64 -2.89 8.12 -4.21
N MET A 65 -3.61 7.33 -5.02
CA MET A 65 -4.72 7.83 -5.83
C MET A 65 -5.88 8.32 -4.97
N LEU A 66 -6.23 7.59 -3.90
CA LEU A 66 -7.27 7.97 -2.96
C LEU A 66 -6.98 9.33 -2.33
N LYS A 67 -5.74 9.57 -1.90
CA LYS A 67 -5.32 10.85 -1.33
C LYS A 67 -5.51 12.02 -2.29
N VAL A 68 -5.19 11.82 -3.57
CA VAL A 68 -5.37 12.84 -4.61
C VAL A 68 -6.86 13.16 -4.81
N VAL A 69 -7.71 12.14 -4.92
CA VAL A 69 -9.16 12.33 -5.07
C VAL A 69 -9.76 12.99 -3.84
N PHE A 70 -9.36 12.56 -2.63
CA PHE A 70 -9.85 13.12 -1.38
C PHE A 70 -9.46 14.59 -1.23
N ALA A 71 -8.22 14.97 -1.60
CA ALA A 71 -7.79 16.36 -1.61
C ALA A 71 -8.65 17.20 -2.57
N PHE A 72 -8.86 16.71 -3.80
CA PHE A 72 -9.71 17.38 -4.79
C PHE A 72 -11.15 17.57 -4.30
N GLN A 73 -11.75 16.52 -3.74
CA GLN A 73 -13.11 16.59 -3.18
C GLN A 73 -13.21 17.55 -2.00
N ARG A 74 -12.19 17.59 -1.12
CA ARG A 74 -12.15 18.50 0.03
C ARG A 74 -12.07 19.95 -0.40
N ASP A 75 -11.25 20.25 -1.42
CA ASP A 75 -11.09 21.60 -1.93
C ASP A 75 -12.31 22.05 -2.77
N SER A 76 -13.01 21.12 -3.43
CA SER A 76 -14.25 21.41 -4.17
C SER A 76 -15.49 21.61 -3.28
N ARG A 77 -15.43 21.21 -2.01
CA ARG A 77 -16.51 21.42 -1.02
C ARG A 77 -16.36 22.72 -0.22
N LYS A 78 -15.26 23.44 -0.39
CA LYS A 78 -15.09 24.80 0.13
C LYS A 78 -15.68 25.81 -0.85
#